data_AF-A0A534CRI2-F1
#
_entry.id   AF-A0A534CRI2-F1
#
_cell.length_a   1.000
_cell.length_b   1.000
_cell.length_c   1.000
_cell.angle_alpha   90.00
_cell.angle_beta   90.00
_cell.angle_gamma   90.00
#
_symmetry.space_group_name_H-M   'P 1'
#
loop_
_entity.id
_entity.type
_entity.pdbx_description
1 polymer ?
#
loop_
_entity_poly.entity_id
_entity_poly.type
_entity_poly.pdbx_seq_one_letter_code
_entity_poly.pdbx_strand_id
1 'polypeptide(L)'
;MNARDERIAAATERAQPSPPQDEGGTRSPALTDGGGLEGNTLDYWLLSRLRSFLGDPPVEFAMANGARVGPGGETPVARVTFASRSTLASIVADPWLRFGDAYSDGLVAIDGDLVSLLETVYRSSSSG
;
A
#
# COMPACT_ATOMS: atom_id res chain seq x y z
N MET A 1 4.54 -26.07 -72.50
CA MET A 1 5.54 -25.08 -72.07
C MET A 1 5.38 -24.88 -70.56
N ASN A 2 6.04 -25.70 -69.73
CA ASN A 2 7.40 -25.56 -69.15
C ASN A 2 7.36 -24.59 -67.93
N ALA A 3 7.45 -24.98 -66.66
CA ALA A 3 8.36 -25.89 -65.92
C ALA A 3 9.84 -25.47 -66.01
N ARG A 4 10.43 -25.23 -64.81
CA ARG A 4 11.87 -25.04 -64.49
C ARG A 4 12.48 -23.71 -64.95
N ASP A 5 13.37 -23.03 -64.22
CA ASP A 5 14.48 -23.45 -63.36
C ASP A 5 15.03 -22.13 -62.72
N GLU A 6 15.30 -22.05 -61.41
CA GLU A 6 16.67 -22.08 -60.82
C GLU A 6 17.47 -20.76 -61.00
N ARG A 7 18.25 -20.18 -60.06
CA ARG A 7 18.84 -20.57 -58.76
C ARG A 7 19.84 -19.46 -58.32
N ILE A 8 20.01 -19.24 -57.00
CA ILE A 8 21.22 -18.75 -56.22
C ILE A 8 21.85 -17.36 -56.57
N ALA A 9 22.42 -16.53 -55.67
CA ALA A 9 22.87 -16.66 -54.27
C ALA A 9 23.12 -15.28 -53.60
N ALA A 10 23.12 -15.31 -52.25
CA ALA A 10 24.02 -14.62 -51.31
C ALA A 10 24.04 -13.09 -51.17
N ALA A 11 23.75 -12.62 -49.93
CA ALA A 11 24.53 -11.65 -49.13
C ALA A 11 23.64 -11.09 -48.01
N THR A 12 23.63 -11.71 -46.83
CA THR A 12 24.27 -11.18 -45.61
C THR A 12 23.73 -9.83 -45.14
N GLU A 13 22.78 -9.86 -44.19
CA GLU A 13 22.79 -8.86 -43.12
C GLU A 13 22.39 -9.54 -41.81
N ARG A 14 23.37 -10.26 -41.25
CA ARG A 14 23.40 -10.58 -39.83
C ARG A 14 23.84 -9.32 -39.09
N ALA A 15 22.90 -8.63 -38.45
CA ALA A 15 23.16 -7.64 -37.41
C ALA A 15 21.82 -7.28 -36.73
N GLN A 16 21.53 -7.48 -35.44
CA GLN A 16 22.18 -8.10 -34.29
C GLN A 16 21.02 -8.42 -33.32
N PRO A 17 20.79 -9.67 -32.87
CA PRO A 17 20.09 -9.86 -31.61
C PRO A 17 21.09 -9.50 -30.51
N SER A 18 20.90 -8.37 -29.83
CA SER A 18 21.72 -8.00 -28.67
C SER A 18 21.66 -9.11 -27.61
N PRO A 19 22.80 -9.70 -27.21
CA PRO A 19 22.96 -10.32 -25.89
C PRO A 19 23.53 -9.25 -24.92
N PRO A 20 23.69 -9.49 -23.60
CA PRO A 20 23.33 -10.66 -22.78
C PRO A 20 22.34 -10.30 -21.66
N GLN A 21 21.61 -11.30 -21.18
CA GLN A 21 20.97 -11.28 -19.87
C GLN A 21 22.03 -11.70 -18.84
N ASP A 22 22.65 -10.74 -18.19
CA ASP A 22 23.15 -10.87 -16.82
C ASP A 22 23.44 -9.48 -16.26
N GLU A 23 23.51 -9.37 -14.93
CA GLU A 23 23.95 -8.22 -14.12
C GLU A 23 22.79 -7.52 -13.39
N GLY A 24 22.62 -7.97 -12.14
CA GLY A 24 21.73 -7.43 -11.14
C GLY A 24 21.89 -5.92 -10.98
N GLY A 25 20.87 -5.20 -11.44
CA GLY A 25 20.58 -3.83 -11.04
C GLY A 25 19.49 -3.86 -9.98
N THR A 26 19.88 -4.09 -8.73
CA THR A 26 19.31 -3.52 -7.51
C THR A 26 18.13 -2.57 -7.78
N ARG A 27 16.90 -3.09 -7.81
CA ARG A 27 15.78 -2.37 -7.17
C ARG A 27 16.03 -2.54 -5.67
N SER A 28 17.09 -1.93 -5.16
CA SER A 28 17.10 -0.59 -4.56
C SER A 28 15.94 -0.46 -3.58
N PRO A 29 16.30 -0.16 -2.33
CA PRO A 29 16.15 -1.11 -1.24
C PRO A 29 14.75 -1.03 -0.65
N ALA A 30 14.45 -1.98 0.23
CA ALA A 30 13.73 -1.63 1.44
C ALA A 30 14.39 -0.39 2.08
N LEU A 31 13.89 0.78 1.74
CA LEU A 31 13.96 1.97 2.56
C LEU A 31 12.58 1.96 3.22
N THR A 32 12.41 1.24 4.34
CA THR A 32 12.59 1.87 5.65
C THR A 32 12.57 3.40 5.49
N ASP A 33 11.36 3.94 5.33
CA ASP A 33 11.11 5.34 5.68
C ASP A 33 11.25 5.44 7.21
N GLY A 34 12.52 5.39 7.63
CA GLY A 34 12.98 5.77 8.95
C GLY A 34 13.31 7.25 8.89
N GLY A 35 12.27 8.08 8.87
CA GLY A 35 12.38 9.54 8.79
C GLY A 35 11.63 10.24 9.91
N GLY A 36 11.88 9.87 11.18
CA GLY A 36 11.35 10.62 12.33
C GLY A 36 11.42 9.84 13.64
N LEU A 37 12.62 9.59 14.15
CA LEU A 37 12.91 8.53 15.15
C LEU A 37 12.23 8.69 16.54
N GLU A 38 11.53 9.79 16.81
CA GLU A 38 10.80 9.98 18.08
C GLU A 38 9.29 10.12 17.85
N GLY A 39 8.91 10.70 16.72
CA GLY A 39 7.52 10.87 16.33
C GLY A 39 6.90 9.60 15.73
N ASN A 40 7.67 8.91 14.90
CA ASN A 40 7.22 7.74 14.14
C ASN A 40 6.89 6.56 15.07
N THR A 41 7.66 6.32 16.12
CA THR A 41 7.41 5.19 17.04
C THR A 41 6.09 5.32 17.79
N LEU A 42 5.73 6.53 18.22
CA LEU A 42 4.44 6.80 18.87
C LEU A 42 3.29 6.69 17.88
N ASP A 43 3.46 7.22 16.66
CA ASP A 43 2.49 7.07 15.58
C ASP A 43 2.24 5.60 15.25
N TYR A 44 3.30 4.82 15.03
CA TYR A 44 3.22 3.38 14.79
C TYR A 44 2.58 2.62 15.95
N TRP A 45 2.92 2.98 17.20
CA TRP A 45 2.30 2.37 18.38
C TRP A 45 0.81 2.67 18.43
N LEU A 46 0.41 3.91 18.15
CA LEU A 46 -0.99 4.34 18.20
C LEU A 46 -1.82 3.75 17.05
N LEU A 47 -1.26 3.70 15.83
CA LEU A 47 -1.84 3.01 14.68
C LEU A 47 -2.01 1.51 14.96
N SER A 48 -0.99 0.87 15.54
CA SER A 48 -1.05 -0.53 15.94
C SER A 48 -2.09 -0.76 17.04
N ARG A 49 -2.19 0.15 18.01
CA ARG A 49 -3.19 0.07 19.09
C ARG A 49 -4.60 0.21 18.55
N LEU A 50 -4.84 1.13 17.63
CA LEU A 50 -6.12 1.28 16.93
C LEU A 50 -6.47 0.01 16.16
N ARG A 51 -5.53 -0.52 15.38
CA ARG A 51 -5.72 -1.77 14.61
C ARG A 51 -6.06 -2.95 15.53
N SER A 52 -5.36 -3.12 16.65
CA SER A 52 -5.68 -4.15 17.64
C SER A 52 -7.04 -3.94 18.30
N PHE A 53 -7.43 -2.69 18.55
CA PHE A 53 -8.75 -2.36 19.10
C PHE A 53 -9.88 -2.75 18.13
N LEU A 54 -9.65 -2.60 16.83
CA LEU A 54 -10.63 -2.93 15.77
C LEU A 54 -10.63 -4.43 15.39
N GLY A 55 -9.83 -5.27 16.05
CA GLY A 55 -9.78 -6.72 15.80
C GLY A 55 -8.92 -7.13 14.60
N ASP A 56 -7.84 -6.40 14.31
CA ASP A 56 -6.91 -6.65 13.20
C ASP A 56 -7.59 -6.72 11.82
N PRO A 57 -8.34 -5.69 11.40
CA PRO A 57 -8.96 -5.67 10.09
C PRO A 57 -7.89 -5.58 8.98
N PRO A 58 -8.13 -6.15 7.78
CA PRO A 58 -7.30 -5.98 6.59
C PRO A 58 -7.41 -4.56 6.01
N VAL A 59 -7.09 -3.56 6.82
CA VAL A 59 -7.15 -2.12 6.52
C VAL A 59 -5.76 -1.53 6.74
N GLU A 60 -5.33 -0.65 5.83
CA GLU A 60 -4.09 0.10 6.01
C GLU A 60 -4.37 1.43 6.72
N PHE A 61 -3.66 1.67 7.82
CA PHE A 61 -3.71 2.91 8.57
C PHE A 61 -2.43 3.69 8.32
N ALA A 62 -2.53 4.89 7.80
CA ALA A 62 -1.42 5.76 7.47
C ALA A 62 -1.58 7.12 8.15
N MET A 63 -0.48 7.80 8.37
CA MET A 63 -0.42 9.18 8.82
C MET A 63 0.05 10.04 7.66
N ALA A 64 -0.46 11.28 7.60
CA ALA A 64 0.00 12.27 6.63
C ALA A 64 1.50 12.57 6.72
N ASN A 65 2.14 12.26 7.87
CA ASN A 65 3.57 12.40 8.08
C ASN A 65 4.43 11.25 7.49
N GLY A 66 3.81 10.18 6.98
CA GLY A 66 4.51 9.03 6.38
C GLY A 66 4.42 7.72 7.17
N ALA A 67 4.07 7.75 8.47
CA ALA A 67 3.92 6.52 9.26
C ALA A 67 2.77 5.65 8.72
N ARG A 68 2.95 4.34 8.61
CA ARG A 68 1.89 3.44 8.11
C ARG A 68 1.95 2.04 8.70
N VAL A 69 0.78 1.48 8.99
CA VAL A 69 0.58 0.13 9.51
C VAL A 69 -0.53 -0.51 8.70
N GLY A 70 -0.20 -1.57 7.96
CA GLY A 70 -1.16 -2.32 7.15
C GLY A 70 -0.97 -3.83 7.29
N PRO A 71 -1.87 -4.64 6.68
CA PRO A 71 -1.69 -6.07 6.62
C PRO A 71 -0.39 -6.41 5.86
N GLY A 72 0.50 -7.19 6.47
CA GLY A 72 1.86 -7.43 5.97
C GLY A 72 1.99 -8.33 4.74
N GLY A 73 0.88 -8.74 4.11
CA GLY A 73 0.88 -9.65 2.96
C GLY A 73 -0.40 -9.68 2.13
N GLU A 74 -1.40 -8.85 2.46
CA GLU A 74 -2.68 -8.78 1.75
C GLU A 74 -2.94 -7.37 1.25
N THR A 75 -3.67 -7.25 0.14
CA THR A 75 -4.08 -5.93 -0.35
C THR A 75 -5.08 -5.35 0.64
N PRO A 76 -4.82 -4.17 1.23
CA PRO A 76 -5.75 -3.55 2.16
C PRO A 76 -7.07 -3.24 1.45
N VAL A 77 -8.19 -3.51 2.11
CA VAL A 77 -9.54 -3.23 1.59
C VAL A 77 -9.76 -1.74 1.40
N ALA A 78 -9.20 -0.95 2.32
CA ALA A 78 -9.16 0.49 2.26
C ALA A 78 -7.95 1.02 3.02
N ARG A 79 -7.58 2.25 2.72
CA ARG A 79 -6.49 2.96 3.38
C ARG A 79 -7.01 4.22 4.06
N VAL A 80 -6.81 4.30 5.37
CA VAL A 80 -7.21 5.44 6.21
C VAL A 80 -5.98 6.28 6.49
N THR A 81 -5.99 7.54 6.05
CA THR A 81 -4.91 8.50 6.30
C THR A 81 -5.35 9.54 7.31
N PHE A 82 -4.64 9.63 8.43
CA PHE A 82 -4.89 10.63 9.47
C PHE A 82 -4.04 11.88 9.25
N ALA A 83 -4.65 13.06 9.33
CA ALA A 83 -3.96 14.32 9.13
C ALA A 83 -2.95 14.65 10.25
N SER A 84 -3.17 14.19 11.48
CA SER A 84 -2.36 14.56 12.65
C SER A 84 -2.48 13.58 13.82
N ARG A 85 -1.47 13.62 14.71
CA ARG A 85 -1.42 12.77 15.91
C ARG A 85 -2.59 13.00 16.85
N SER A 86 -2.99 14.25 17.01
CA SER A 86 -4.12 14.64 17.87
C SER A 86 -5.43 14.03 17.36
N THR A 87 -5.63 13.99 16.04
CA THR A 87 -6.77 13.34 15.39
C THR A 87 -6.74 11.83 15.67
N LEU A 88 -5.60 11.18 15.43
CA LEU A 88 -5.45 9.75 15.69
C LEU A 88 -5.68 9.43 17.18
N ALA A 89 -5.10 10.20 18.10
CA ALA A 89 -5.25 10.00 19.54
C ALA A 89 -6.70 10.18 19.99
N SER A 90 -7.41 11.16 19.42
CA SER A 90 -8.83 11.36 19.69
C SER A 90 -9.67 10.19 19.18
N ILE A 91 -9.34 9.65 18.00
CA ILE A 91 -10.00 8.47 17.42
C ILE A 91 -9.69 7.21 18.24
N VAL A 92 -8.47 7.03 18.75
CA VAL A 92 -8.17 5.90 19.64
C VAL A 92 -8.95 5.98 20.95
N ALA A 93 -9.23 7.18 21.46
CA ALA A 93 -10.03 7.37 22.67
C ALA A 93 -11.51 7.01 22.48
N ASP A 94 -12.10 7.38 21.34
CA ASP A 94 -13.47 7.00 20.99
C ASP A 94 -13.63 6.83 19.47
N PRO A 95 -13.35 5.63 18.92
CA PRO A 95 -13.28 5.45 17.48
C PRO A 95 -14.64 5.51 16.81
N TRP A 96 -15.74 5.24 17.53
CA TRP A 96 -17.08 5.27 16.95
C TRP A 96 -17.59 6.70 16.78
N LEU A 97 -17.35 7.58 17.76
CA LEU A 97 -17.81 8.97 17.71
C LEU A 97 -16.82 9.89 17.02
N ARG A 98 -15.51 9.75 17.31
CA ARG A 98 -14.48 10.69 16.81
C ARG A 98 -14.08 10.42 15.37
N PHE A 99 -14.22 9.20 14.88
CA PHE A 99 -13.94 8.90 13.48
C PHE A 99 -14.89 9.65 12.54
N GLY A 100 -16.20 9.62 12.82
CA GLY A 100 -17.19 10.29 11.98
C GLY A 100 -17.02 11.80 11.92
N ASP A 101 -16.71 12.41 13.07
CA ASP A 101 -16.37 13.83 13.19
C ASP A 101 -15.11 14.18 12.38
N ALA A 102 -14.03 13.43 12.58
CA ALA A 102 -12.77 13.68 11.89
C ALA A 102 -12.83 13.41 10.37
N TYR A 103 -13.66 12.47 9.92
CA TYR A 103 -13.94 12.24 8.50
C TYR A 103 -14.72 13.41 7.90
N SER A 104 -15.76 13.88 8.61
CA SER A 104 -16.58 15.02 8.16
C SER A 104 -15.78 16.33 8.12
N ASP A 105 -14.84 16.51 9.04
CA ASP A 105 -13.92 17.67 9.10
C ASP A 105 -12.78 17.58 8.06
N GLY A 106 -12.61 16.43 7.40
CA GLY A 106 -11.52 16.21 6.42
C GLY A 106 -10.16 15.95 7.06
N LEU A 107 -10.11 15.71 8.37
CA LEU A 107 -8.90 15.30 9.11
C LEU A 107 -8.58 13.82 8.90
N VAL A 108 -9.53 13.04 8.41
CA VAL A 108 -9.36 11.65 8.02
C VAL A 108 -9.71 11.50 6.55
N ALA A 109 -8.74 11.08 5.75
CA ALA A 109 -8.95 10.72 4.37
C ALA A 109 -9.07 9.20 4.26
N ILE A 110 -10.00 8.74 3.42
CA ILE A 110 -10.20 7.32 3.16
C ILE A 110 -10.03 7.11 1.67
N ASP A 111 -9.14 6.18 1.34
CA ASP A 111 -8.80 5.78 -0.01
C ASP A 111 -9.32 4.35 -0.19
N GLY A 112 -10.30 4.19 -1.09
CA GLY A 112 -11.09 2.96 -1.23
C GLY A 112 -12.56 3.18 -0.85
N ASP A 113 -13.23 2.08 -0.49
CA ASP A 113 -14.66 2.10 -0.19
C ASP A 113 -14.89 2.20 1.33
N LEU A 114 -15.48 3.33 1.77
CA LEU A 114 -15.79 3.59 3.19
C LEU A 114 -16.76 2.55 3.76
N VAL A 115 -17.75 2.12 2.98
CA VAL A 115 -18.74 1.13 3.44
C VAL A 115 -18.04 -0.21 3.70
N SER A 116 -17.22 -0.69 2.76
CA SER A 116 -16.42 -1.91 2.88
C SER A 116 -15.46 -1.86 4.06
N LEU A 117 -14.85 -0.69 4.33
CA LEU A 117 -14.03 -0.47 5.51
C LEU A 117 -14.84 -0.66 6.79
N LEU A 118 -16.00 0.00 6.90
CA LEU A 118 -16.85 -0.09 8.08
C LEU A 118 -17.37 -1.51 8.28
N GLU A 119 -17.81 -2.18 7.21
CA GLU A 119 -18.24 -3.58 7.25
C GLU A 119 -17.13 -4.50 7.75
N THR A 120 -15.90 -4.32 7.24
CA THR A 120 -14.73 -5.11 7.65
C THR A 120 -14.41 -4.90 9.13
N VAL A 121 -14.38 -3.64 9.58
CA VAL A 121 -14.12 -3.27 10.98
C VAL A 121 -15.18 -3.84 11.91
N TYR A 122 -16.47 -3.71 11.56
CA TYR A 122 -17.57 -4.23 12.37
C TYR A 122 -17.55 -5.76 12.45
N ARG A 123 -17.22 -6.43 11.34
CA ARG A 123 -17.08 -7.89 11.28
C ARG A 123 -15.93 -8.39 12.15
N SER A 124 -14.79 -7.71 12.14
CA SER A 124 -13.65 -8.03 13.01
C SER A 124 -13.97 -7.77 14.50
N SER A 125 -14.66 -6.67 14.82
CA SER A 125 -15.00 -6.32 16.20
C SER A 125 -16.07 -7.22 16.83
N SER A 126 -16.98 -7.79 16.04
CA SER A 126 -18.03 -8.70 16.51
C SER A 126 -17.55 -10.14 16.71
N SER A 127 -16.34 -10.49 16.25
CA SER A 127 -15.79 -11.84 16.37
C SER A 127 -14.88 -12.03 17.59
N GLY A 128 -14.83 -11.05 18.51
CA GLY A 128 -14.05 -11.06 19.74
C GLY A 128 -14.87 -11.36 20.99
#